data_AF-A0A354Y2T4-F1
#
_entry.id   AF-A0A354Y2T4-F1
#
_cell.length_a   1.000
_cell.length_b   1.000
_cell.length_c   1.000
_cell.angle_alpha   90.00
_cell.angle_beta   90.00
_cell.angle_gamma   90.00
#
_symmetry.space_group_name_H-M   'P 1'
#
loop_
_entity.id
_entity.type
_entity.pdbx_description
1 polymer ?
#
loop_
_entity_poly.entity_id
_entity_poly.type
_entity_poly.pdbx_seq_one_letter_code
_entity_poly.pdbx_strand_id
1 'polypeptide(L)'
;MVFFPDFSNQVNRAEQYARNATGIVATNETKILPLFLNYLKKAIDEMERGLTLYRSAAINSPEAKRREAVREVIVAEQLQRMMQSDYAILEFEDLRMKLVKEKEKEAIQEILDRMENIVKDEIERTELSLLATTRDSRMGFQFEQDYVYTPYSLKEKLLVLKDTLLYQLPKVRKENIR
;
A
#
# COMPACT_ATOMS: atom_id res chain seq x y z
N MET A 1 3.18 8.13 -4.30
CA MET A 1 3.01 8.90 -3.03
C MET A 1 3.88 8.31 -1.91
N VAL A 2 5.01 8.90 -1.51
CA VAL A 2 5.80 8.40 -0.37
C VAL A 2 4.93 8.41 0.91
N PHE A 3 4.92 7.30 1.65
CA PHE A 3 4.22 7.21 2.94
C PHE A 3 4.84 8.20 3.92
N PHE A 4 4.08 9.21 4.32
CA PHE A 4 4.50 10.24 5.27
C PHE A 4 3.32 10.58 6.17
N PRO A 5 3.08 9.78 7.23
CA PRO A 5 1.92 9.96 8.08
C PRO A 5 2.09 11.25 8.89
N ASP A 6 1.12 12.14 8.75
CA ASP A 6 1.02 13.35 9.54
C ASP A 6 -0.25 13.29 10.40
N PHE A 7 -0.09 12.90 11.66
CA PHE A 7 -1.18 12.81 12.62
C PHE A 7 -1.74 14.18 13.03
N SER A 8 -1.07 15.29 12.71
CA SER A 8 -1.58 16.64 12.95
C SER A 8 -2.44 17.18 11.79
N ASN A 9 -2.31 16.59 10.61
CA ASN A 9 -3.01 17.02 9.41
C ASN A 9 -4.52 16.74 9.48
N GLN A 10 -5.35 17.73 9.15
CA GLN A 10 -6.81 17.57 9.12
C GLN A 10 -7.40 17.40 7.71
N VAL A 11 -6.55 17.38 6.69
CA VAL A 11 -6.94 17.21 5.29
C VAL A 11 -6.89 15.75 4.88
N ASN A 12 -7.98 15.24 4.32
CA ASN A 12 -8.05 13.88 3.77
C ASN A 12 -7.38 13.82 2.38
N ARG A 13 -6.06 13.61 2.36
CA ARG A 13 -5.27 13.50 1.14
C ARG A 13 -5.64 12.26 0.30
N ALA A 14 -6.08 11.19 0.94
CA ALA A 14 -6.51 9.97 0.24
C ALA A 14 -7.79 10.20 -0.60
N GLU A 15 -8.76 10.94 -0.05
CA GLU A 15 -9.96 11.33 -0.78
C GLU A 15 -9.64 12.25 -1.97
N GLN A 16 -8.73 13.21 -1.80
CA GLN A 16 -8.27 14.07 -2.89
C GLN A 16 -7.57 13.27 -3.99
N TYR A 17 -6.70 12.32 -3.61
CA TYR A 17 -6.04 11.43 -4.55
C TYR A 17 -7.07 10.61 -5.35
N ALA A 18 -8.02 9.95 -4.68
CA ALA A 18 -9.03 9.14 -5.35
C ALA A 18 -9.89 9.95 -6.33
N ARG A 19 -10.25 11.20 -5.99
CA ARG A 19 -10.98 12.09 -6.91
C ARG A 19 -10.18 12.44 -8.15
N ASN A 20 -8.92 12.79 -7.98
CA ASN A 20 -8.06 13.19 -9.10
C ASN A 20 -7.71 12.00 -10.01
N ALA A 21 -7.44 10.83 -9.42
CA ALA A 21 -7.01 9.64 -10.15
C ALA A 21 -8.12 8.92 -10.92
N THR A 22 -9.39 9.08 -10.51
CA THR A 22 -10.52 8.34 -11.11
C THR A 22 -11.19 9.04 -12.29
N GLY A 23 -11.00 10.35 -12.44
CA GLY A 23 -11.74 11.16 -13.42
C GLY A 23 -13.26 11.22 -13.15
N ILE A 24 -13.73 10.75 -12.00
CA ILE A 24 -15.15 10.81 -11.62
C ILE A 24 -15.53 12.25 -11.28
N VAL A 25 -16.47 12.80 -12.05
CA VAL A 25 -17.07 14.11 -11.76
C VAL A 25 -18.26 13.91 -10.81
N ALA A 26 -18.05 14.19 -9.54
CA ALA A 26 -19.08 14.14 -8.50
C ALA A 26 -19.00 15.37 -7.60
N THR A 27 -20.07 15.68 -6.87
CA THR A 27 -20.06 16.80 -5.93
C THR A 27 -19.09 16.54 -4.77
N ASN A 28 -18.71 17.60 -4.04
CA ASN A 28 -17.74 17.51 -2.94
C ASN A 28 -18.27 16.68 -1.76
N GLU A 29 -19.59 16.51 -1.65
CA GLU A 29 -20.23 15.71 -0.60
C GLU A 29 -20.12 14.19 -0.86
N THR A 30 -19.95 13.78 -2.12
CA THR A 30 -19.93 12.36 -2.50
C THR A 30 -18.53 11.76 -2.32
N LYS A 31 -18.31 10.96 -1.28
CA LYS A 31 -17.01 10.32 -1.03
C LYS A 31 -16.64 9.33 -2.14
N ILE A 32 -15.48 9.50 -2.75
CA ILE A 32 -14.97 8.66 -3.83
C ILE A 32 -14.01 7.58 -3.32
N LEU A 33 -13.26 7.85 -2.25
CA LEU A 33 -12.26 6.92 -1.72
C LEU A 33 -12.80 5.52 -1.40
N PRO A 34 -13.99 5.34 -0.79
CA PRO A 34 -14.51 4.00 -0.52
C PRO A 34 -14.75 3.18 -1.79
N LEU A 35 -15.25 3.83 -2.85
CA LEU A 35 -15.48 3.18 -4.14
C LEU A 35 -14.14 2.82 -4.81
N PHE A 36 -13.18 3.75 -4.76
CA PHE A 36 -11.83 3.54 -5.29
C PHE A 36 -11.14 2.35 -4.62
N LEU A 37 -11.11 2.33 -3.27
CA LEU A 37 -10.52 1.23 -2.50
C LEU A 37 -11.19 -0.11 -2.80
N ASN A 38 -12.52 -0.14 -2.91
CA ASN A 38 -13.25 -1.37 -3.26
C ASN A 38 -12.81 -1.94 -4.62
N TYR A 39 -12.71 -1.12 -5.65
CA TYR A 39 -12.27 -1.59 -6.97
C TYR A 39 -10.78 -1.91 -7.02
N LEU A 40 -9.93 -1.13 -6.35
CA LEU A 40 -8.51 -1.44 -6.24
C LEU A 40 -8.29 -2.79 -5.53
N LYS A 41 -9.04 -3.06 -4.47
CA LYS A 41 -8.99 -4.35 -3.77
C LYS A 41 -9.43 -5.50 -4.65
N LYS A 42 -10.54 -5.35 -5.38
CA LYS A 42 -10.98 -6.35 -6.36
C LYS A 42 -9.91 -6.62 -7.43
N ALA A 43 -9.26 -5.57 -7.93
CA ALA A 43 -8.20 -5.72 -8.92
C ALA A 43 -6.98 -6.45 -8.34
N ILE A 44 -6.57 -6.14 -7.11
CA ILE A 44 -5.51 -6.87 -6.38
C ILE A 44 -5.85 -8.36 -6.25
N ASP A 45 -7.10 -8.66 -5.87
CA ASP A 45 -7.56 -10.03 -5.64
C ASP A 45 -7.64 -10.83 -6.95
N GLU A 46 -8.16 -10.24 -8.04
CA GLU A 46 -8.12 -10.84 -9.38
C GLU A 46 -6.67 -11.09 -9.84
N MET A 47 -5.78 -10.14 -9.59
CA MET A 47 -4.36 -10.27 -9.92
C MET A 47 -3.70 -11.41 -9.15
N GLU A 48 -4.05 -11.63 -7.87
CA GLU A 48 -3.54 -12.79 -7.10
C GLU A 48 -3.98 -14.12 -7.70
N ARG A 49 -5.25 -14.21 -8.15
CA ARG A 49 -5.75 -15.41 -8.82
C ARG A 49 -4.98 -15.67 -10.12
N GLY A 50 -4.71 -14.62 -10.89
CA GLY A 50 -3.85 -14.69 -12.07
C GLY A 50 -2.41 -15.12 -11.73
N LEU A 51 -1.80 -14.54 -10.70
CA LEU A 51 -0.44 -14.86 -10.27
C LEU A 51 -0.28 -16.30 -9.78
N THR A 52 -1.32 -16.86 -9.14
CA THR A 52 -1.33 -18.28 -8.77
C THR A 52 -1.15 -19.18 -9.99
N LEU A 53 -1.91 -18.90 -11.06
CA LEU A 53 -1.78 -19.62 -12.33
C LEU A 53 -0.41 -19.35 -12.98
N TYR A 54 0.07 -18.11 -12.90
CA TYR A 54 1.32 -17.72 -13.53
C TYR A 54 2.56 -18.36 -12.87
N ARG A 55 2.59 -18.43 -11.54
CA ARG A 55 3.58 -19.19 -10.76
C ARG A 55 3.60 -20.66 -11.16
N SER A 56 2.42 -21.28 -11.25
CA SER A 56 2.29 -22.68 -11.67
C SER A 56 2.84 -22.90 -13.08
N ALA A 57 2.50 -22.03 -14.03
CA ALA A 57 3.01 -22.10 -15.40
C ALA A 57 4.54 -21.92 -15.46
N ALA A 58 5.10 -21.01 -14.66
CA ALA A 58 6.54 -20.79 -14.61
C ALA A 58 7.30 -22.01 -14.08
N ILE A 59 6.84 -22.63 -12.98
CA ILE A 59 7.47 -23.83 -12.40
C ILE A 59 7.42 -25.01 -13.37
N ASN A 60 6.29 -25.21 -14.03
CA ASN A 60 6.06 -26.30 -14.97
C ASN A 60 6.64 -26.06 -16.37
N SER A 61 7.27 -24.90 -16.60
CA SER A 61 7.92 -24.62 -17.88
C SER A 61 9.15 -25.52 -18.11
N PRO A 62 9.55 -25.73 -19.39
CA PRO A 62 10.75 -26.48 -19.73
C PRO A 62 11.98 -25.94 -18.99
N GLU A 63 12.87 -26.83 -18.56
CA GLU A 63 14.03 -26.47 -17.72
C GLU A 63 14.87 -25.33 -18.31
N ALA A 64 15.08 -25.35 -19.63
CA ALA A 64 15.82 -24.31 -20.36
C ALA A 64 15.20 -22.90 -20.24
N LYS A 65 13.89 -22.78 -19.97
CA LYS A 65 13.14 -21.51 -19.88
C LYS A 65 12.71 -21.15 -18.45
N ARG A 66 12.78 -22.11 -17.52
CA ARG A 66 12.23 -21.94 -16.16
C ARG A 66 12.76 -20.72 -15.43
N ARG A 67 14.07 -20.47 -15.51
CA ARG A 67 14.69 -19.30 -14.87
C ARG A 67 14.11 -17.98 -15.37
N GLU A 68 13.87 -17.86 -16.67
CA GLU A 68 13.29 -16.66 -17.28
C GLU A 68 11.81 -16.54 -16.91
N ALA A 69 11.06 -17.63 -17.00
CA ALA A 69 9.64 -17.65 -16.61
C ALA A 69 9.42 -17.21 -15.15
N VAL A 70 10.29 -17.65 -14.22
CA VAL A 70 10.25 -17.21 -12.81
C VAL A 70 10.54 -15.71 -12.68
N ARG A 71 11.44 -15.14 -13.49
CA ARG A 71 11.70 -13.69 -13.48
C ARG A 71 10.47 -12.89 -13.90
N GLU A 72 9.75 -13.35 -14.91
CA GLU A 72 8.52 -12.67 -15.35
C GLU A 72 7.42 -12.71 -14.27
N VAL A 73 7.34 -13.82 -13.52
CA VAL A 73 6.45 -13.88 -12.34
C VAL A 73 6.83 -12.82 -11.32
N ILE A 74 8.12 -12.63 -11.01
CA ILE A 74 8.56 -11.62 -10.03
C ILE A 74 8.17 -10.20 -10.48
N VAL A 75 8.26 -9.89 -11.77
CA VAL A 75 7.80 -8.61 -12.31
C VAL A 75 6.30 -8.42 -12.07
N ALA A 76 5.50 -9.42 -12.41
CA ALA A 76 4.06 -9.37 -12.21
C ALA A 76 3.69 -9.26 -10.71
N GLU A 77 4.36 -10.02 -9.84
CA GLU A 77 4.17 -9.91 -8.39
C GLU A 77 4.49 -8.51 -7.87
N GLN A 78 5.54 -7.89 -8.39
CA GLN A 78 5.88 -6.54 -7.95
C GLN A 78 4.83 -5.52 -8.37
N LEU A 79 4.26 -5.63 -9.57
CA LEU A 79 3.14 -4.78 -9.98
C LEU A 79 1.95 -4.93 -9.02
N GLN A 80 1.66 -6.15 -8.58
CA GLN A 80 0.64 -6.39 -7.55
C GLN A 80 1.02 -5.77 -6.20
N ARG A 81 2.28 -5.91 -5.76
CA ARG A 81 2.77 -5.26 -4.53
C ARG A 81 2.60 -3.74 -4.61
N MET A 82 2.81 -3.13 -5.78
CA MET A 82 2.57 -1.70 -5.97
C MET A 82 1.11 -1.34 -5.72
N MET A 83 0.17 -2.08 -6.32
CA MET A 83 -1.27 -1.87 -6.10
C MET A 83 -1.68 -2.08 -4.64
N GLN A 84 -1.17 -3.13 -4.00
CA GLN A 84 -1.43 -3.42 -2.59
C GLN A 84 -0.89 -2.32 -1.67
N SER A 85 0.27 -1.76 -2.01
CA SER A 85 0.88 -0.67 -1.29
C SER A 85 0.05 0.61 -1.39
N ASP A 86 -0.44 0.94 -2.59
CA ASP A 86 -1.34 2.09 -2.78
C ASP A 86 -2.63 1.92 -1.97
N TYR A 87 -3.24 0.72 -2.02
CA TYR A 87 -4.41 0.39 -1.22
C TYR A 87 -4.14 0.59 0.27
N ALA A 88 -3.03 0.05 0.78
CA ALA A 88 -2.65 0.12 2.19
C ALA A 88 -2.45 1.57 2.68
N ILE A 89 -1.76 2.39 1.90
CA ILE A 89 -1.49 3.80 2.27
C ILE A 89 -2.79 4.61 2.28
N LEU A 90 -3.65 4.40 1.28
CA LEU A 90 -4.93 5.09 1.19
C LEU A 90 -5.89 4.65 2.31
N GLU A 91 -5.93 3.36 2.66
CA GLU A 91 -6.68 2.85 3.81
C GLU A 91 -6.14 3.43 5.12
N PHE A 92 -4.81 3.48 5.29
CA PHE A 92 -4.18 4.07 6.47
C PHE A 92 -4.56 5.54 6.65
N GLU A 93 -4.51 6.35 5.59
CA GLU A 93 -4.88 7.76 5.64
C GLU A 93 -6.38 7.98 5.92
N ASP A 94 -7.25 7.12 5.40
CA ASP A 94 -8.69 7.15 5.74
C ASP A 94 -8.92 6.83 7.22
N LEU A 95 -8.24 5.82 7.75
CA LEU A 95 -8.29 5.44 9.16
C LEU A 95 -7.75 6.55 10.05
N ARG A 96 -6.63 7.16 9.69
CA ARG A 96 -6.08 8.35 10.37
C ARG A 96 -7.12 9.47 10.43
N MET A 97 -7.91 9.66 9.37
CA MET A 97 -8.95 10.68 9.34
C MET A 97 -10.21 10.34 10.15
N LYS A 98 -10.54 9.05 10.26
CA LYS A 98 -11.57 8.57 11.18
C LYS A 98 -11.13 8.76 12.63
N LEU A 99 -9.87 8.42 12.95
CA LEU A 99 -9.29 8.55 14.28
C LEU A 99 -9.43 9.98 14.83
N VAL A 100 -9.15 11.00 14.01
CA VAL A 100 -9.26 12.43 14.42
C VAL A 100 -10.68 12.81 14.86
N LYS A 101 -11.71 12.13 14.37
CA LYS A 101 -13.12 12.45 14.63
C LYS A 101 -13.75 11.54 15.67
N GLU A 102 -13.12 10.41 15.96
CA GLU A 102 -13.65 9.41 16.87
C GLU A 102 -13.46 9.85 18.32
N LYS A 103 -14.43 9.51 19.17
CA LYS A 103 -14.45 9.81 20.61
C LYS A 103 -14.59 8.57 21.46
N GLU A 104 -15.12 7.50 20.89
CA GLU A 104 -15.33 6.24 21.58
C GLU A 104 -14.00 5.48 21.67
N LYS A 105 -13.64 5.03 22.87
CA LYS A 105 -12.32 4.48 23.17
C LYS A 105 -12.10 3.12 22.52
N GLU A 106 -13.12 2.28 22.45
CA GLU A 106 -13.03 0.96 21.83
C GLU A 106 -12.83 1.11 20.31
N ALA A 107 -13.58 1.99 19.65
CA ALA A 107 -13.44 2.32 18.24
C ALA A 107 -12.07 2.95 17.91
N ILE A 108 -11.55 3.83 18.78
CA ILE A 108 -10.18 4.36 18.67
C ILE A 108 -9.16 3.22 18.71
N GLN A 109 -9.32 2.29 19.65
CA GLN A 109 -8.43 1.14 19.81
C GLN A 109 -8.47 0.25 18.55
N GLU A 110 -9.64 -0.06 18.02
CA GLU A 110 -9.82 -0.84 16.80
C GLU A 110 -9.18 -0.16 15.57
N ILE A 111 -9.37 1.16 15.41
CA ILE A 111 -8.75 1.93 14.34
C ILE A 111 -7.22 1.85 14.43
N LEU A 112 -6.67 2.05 15.62
CA LEU A 112 -5.22 2.00 15.82
C LEU A 112 -4.64 0.60 15.60
N ASP A 113 -5.36 -0.46 16.01
CA ASP A 113 -4.96 -1.85 15.76
C ASP A 113 -4.96 -2.17 14.26
N ARG A 114 -5.96 -1.67 13.53
CA ARG A 114 -6.02 -1.80 12.07
C ARG A 114 -4.87 -1.07 11.39
N MET A 115 -4.59 0.17 11.80
CA MET A 115 -3.45 0.95 11.29
C MET A 115 -2.12 0.26 11.55
N GLU A 116 -1.94 -0.32 12.74
CA GLU A 116 -0.73 -1.06 13.11
C GLU A 116 -0.51 -2.29 12.22
N ASN A 117 -1.57 -3.06 11.96
CA ASN A 117 -1.51 -4.22 11.07
C ASN A 117 -1.17 -3.81 9.64
N ILE A 118 -1.77 -2.73 9.13
CA ILE A 118 -1.44 -2.20 7.79
C ILE A 118 0.05 -1.86 7.69
N VAL A 119 0.62 -1.19 8.71
CA VAL A 119 2.05 -0.83 8.71
C VAL A 119 2.94 -2.06 8.75
N LYS A 120 2.60 -3.09 9.54
CA LYS A 120 3.35 -4.35 9.58
C LYS A 120 3.37 -5.04 8.22
N ASP A 121 2.21 -5.21 7.59
CA ASP A 121 2.08 -5.82 6.28
C ASP A 121 2.82 -5.01 5.20
N GLU A 122 2.77 -3.68 5.30
CA GLU A 122 3.45 -2.79 4.36
C GLU A 122 4.97 -2.81 4.51
N ILE A 123 5.51 -3.03 5.71
CA ILE A 123 6.95 -3.25 5.94
C ILE A 123 7.39 -4.50 5.18
N GLU A 124 6.72 -5.64 5.38
CA GLU A 124 7.04 -6.90 4.71
C GLU A 124 6.98 -6.75 3.18
N ARG A 125 5.91 -6.13 2.68
CA ARG A 125 5.73 -5.86 1.25
C ARG A 125 6.83 -4.96 0.68
N THR A 126 7.23 -3.94 1.43
CA THR A 126 8.28 -3.00 1.01
C THR A 126 9.66 -3.68 1.01
N GLU A 127 9.93 -4.58 1.96
CA GLU A 127 11.16 -5.38 2.00
C GLU A 127 11.25 -6.33 0.78
N LEU A 128 10.14 -6.99 0.42
CA LEU A 128 10.06 -7.80 -0.79
C LEU A 128 10.22 -6.97 -2.07
N SER A 129 9.64 -5.78 -2.10
CA SER A 129 9.80 -4.84 -3.22
C SER A 129 11.25 -4.38 -3.39
N LEU A 130 11.94 -4.11 -2.28
CA LEU A 130 13.35 -3.75 -2.28
C LEU A 130 14.22 -4.92 -2.80
N LEU A 131 13.90 -6.15 -2.40
CA LEU A 131 14.58 -7.33 -2.94
C LEU A 131 14.37 -7.49 -4.44
N ALA A 132 13.14 -7.33 -4.93
CA ALA A 132 12.83 -7.43 -6.36
C ALA A 132 13.57 -6.36 -7.18
N THR A 133 13.50 -5.10 -6.74
CA THR A 133 14.08 -3.95 -7.46
C THR A 133 15.61 -3.92 -7.46
N THR A 134 16.26 -4.56 -6.48
CA THR A 134 17.73 -4.74 -6.47
C THR A 134 18.20 -5.88 -7.37
N ARG A 135 17.30 -6.76 -7.83
CA ARG A 135 17.61 -7.96 -8.61
C ARG A 135 17.15 -7.87 -10.06
N ASP A 136 16.20 -6.98 -10.38
CA ASP A 136 15.68 -6.76 -11.71
C ASP A 136 15.54 -5.25 -12.01
N SER A 137 16.32 -4.78 -12.99
CA SER A 137 16.39 -3.36 -13.34
C SER A 137 15.13 -2.83 -14.01
N ARG A 138 14.22 -3.69 -14.46
CA ARG A 138 12.91 -3.29 -14.99
C ARG A 138 12.04 -2.62 -13.93
N MET A 139 12.33 -2.86 -12.65
CA MET A 139 11.42 -2.56 -11.55
C MET A 139 11.63 -1.21 -10.87
N GLY A 140 12.45 -0.32 -11.44
CA GLY A 140 12.84 0.95 -10.80
C GLY A 140 12.18 2.22 -11.36
N PHE A 141 11.66 2.20 -12.59
CA PHE A 141 11.13 3.40 -13.25
C PHE A 141 9.91 3.05 -14.11
N GLN A 142 8.74 3.55 -13.71
CA GLN A 142 7.54 3.54 -14.56
C GLN A 142 6.97 4.95 -14.56
N PHE A 143 7.19 5.67 -15.66
CA PHE A 143 6.83 7.09 -15.82
C PHE A 143 5.32 7.37 -15.66
N GLU A 144 4.49 6.35 -15.89
CA GLU A 144 3.03 6.45 -15.89
C GLU A 144 2.35 6.05 -14.57
N GLN A 145 3.11 5.59 -13.58
CA GLN A 145 2.58 5.20 -12.26
C GLN A 145 3.18 6.19 -11.24
N ASP A 146 2.33 6.88 -10.46
CA ASP A 146 2.66 7.97 -9.50
C ASP A 146 3.57 7.58 -8.31
N TYR A 147 4.36 6.52 -8.48
CA TYR A 147 5.08 5.86 -7.43
C TYR A 147 6.42 5.32 -7.94
N VAL A 148 7.50 5.96 -7.48
CA VAL A 148 8.88 5.60 -7.82
C VAL A 148 9.34 4.48 -6.88
N TYR A 149 9.47 3.25 -7.38
CA TYR A 149 9.92 2.07 -6.64
C TYR A 149 11.44 1.83 -6.75
N THR A 150 12.23 2.90 -6.70
CA THR A 150 13.70 2.77 -6.65
C THR A 150 14.16 2.14 -5.34
N PRO A 151 15.33 1.47 -5.32
CA PRO A 151 15.92 1.00 -4.06
C PRO A 151 16.09 2.10 -3.00
N TYR A 152 16.38 3.34 -3.42
CA TYR A 152 16.47 4.48 -2.52
C TYR A 152 15.12 4.81 -1.88
N SER A 153 14.08 5.07 -2.69
CA SER A 153 12.75 5.42 -2.19
C SER A 153 12.14 4.33 -1.31
N LEU A 154 12.39 3.05 -1.61
CA LEU A 154 11.92 1.93 -0.78
C LEU A 154 12.62 1.88 0.58
N LYS A 155 13.92 2.20 0.65
CA LYS A 155 14.63 2.31 1.93
C LYS A 155 14.11 3.46 2.78
N GLU A 156 13.90 4.64 2.19
CA GLU A 156 13.33 5.79 2.88
C GLU A 156 11.93 5.47 3.42
N LYS A 157 11.10 4.83 2.59
CA LYS A 157 9.78 4.36 3.01
C LYS A 157 9.84 3.39 4.19
N LEU A 158 10.78 2.43 4.20
CA LEU A 158 10.97 1.51 5.32
C LEU A 158 11.33 2.22 6.62
N LEU A 159 12.16 3.28 6.55
CA LEU A 159 12.49 4.08 7.72
C LEU A 159 11.24 4.73 8.31
N VAL A 160 10.41 5.35 7.46
CA VAL A 160 9.17 6.00 7.91
C VAL A 160 8.16 4.99 8.45
N LEU A 161 7.99 3.83 7.81
CA LEU A 161 7.08 2.78 8.30
C LEU A 161 7.51 2.25 9.67
N LYS A 162 8.82 1.99 9.84
CA LYS A 162 9.38 1.52 11.12
C LYS A 162 9.25 2.58 12.21
N ASP A 163 9.49 3.86 11.90
CA ASP A 163 9.27 4.96 12.83
C ASP A 163 7.78 5.07 13.25
N THR A 164 6.87 4.94 12.28
CA THR A 164 5.43 4.98 12.50
C THR A 164 4.98 3.86 13.44
N LEU A 165 5.46 2.63 13.19
CA LEU A 165 5.13 1.46 13.98
C LEU A 165 5.68 1.55 15.41
N LEU A 166 6.94 1.95 15.56
CA LEU A 166 7.65 1.88 16.84
C LEU A 166 7.41 3.10 17.74
N TYR A 167 7.14 4.27 17.16
CA TYR A 167 7.07 5.53 17.91
C TYR A 167 5.75 6.26 17.74
N GLN A 168 5.29 6.47 16.50
CA GLN A 168 4.13 7.35 16.26
C GLN A 168 2.81 6.71 16.72
N LEU A 169 2.48 5.49 16.27
CA LEU A 169 1.26 4.80 16.68
C LEU A 169 1.21 4.57 18.21
N PRO A 170 2.27 4.10 18.89
CA PRO A 170 2.26 3.99 20.34
C PRO A 170 2.06 5.32 21.08
N LYS A 171 2.62 6.42 20.55
CA LYS A 171 2.42 7.76 21.11
C LYS A 171 0.95 8.17 21.00
N VAL A 172 0.36 8.08 19.81
CA VAL A 172 -1.04 8.42 19.56
C VAL A 172 -1.98 7.56 20.41
N ARG A 173 -1.68 6.26 20.56
CA ARG A 173 -2.43 5.36 21.43
C ARG A 173 -2.45 5.83 22.89
N LYS A 174 -1.29 6.24 23.43
CA LYS A 174 -1.18 6.79 24.80
C LYS A 174 -1.96 8.09 24.98
N GLU A 175 -2.05 8.91 23.94
CA GLU A 175 -2.75 10.20 23.99
C GLU A 175 -4.28 10.04 23.96
N ASN A 176 -4.81 9.02 23.26
CA ASN A 176 -6.26 8.87 23.05
C ASN A 176 -6.97 7.87 23.98
N ILE A 177 -6.24 6.93 24.58
CA ILE A 177 -6.86 5.85 25.40
C ILE A 177 -6.73 6.10 26.91
N ARG A 178 -5.94 7.10 27.32
CA ARG A 178 -5.87 7.55 28.73
C ARG A 178 -7.24 7.91 29.30
#